data_AF-A0A6N2LJN5-F1
#
_entry.id   AF-A0A6N2LJN5-F1
#
_cell.length_a   1.000
_cell.length_b   1.000
_cell.length_c   1.000
_cell.angle_alpha   90.00
_cell.angle_beta   90.00
_cell.angle_gamma   90.00
#
_symmetry.space_group_name_H-M   'P 1'
#
loop_
_entity.id
_entity.type
_entity.pdbx_description
1 polymer ?
#
loop_
_entity_poly.entity_id
_entity_poly.type
_entity_poly.pdbx_seq_one_letter_code
_entity_poly.pdbx_strand_id
1 'polypeptide(L)'
;MTKMASREDDERLRSAYQSCSKGFLKAVKHLLKVVSVLKMGDYDKANAGVMSALEYELSCGAAFEESKRKLPGLVVYEMRVYEALSEAAFRIIDRF
;
A
#
# COMPACT_ATOMS: atom_id res chain seq x y z
N MET A 1 4.93 10.15 2.73
CA MET A 1 4.78 10.63 1.34
C MET A 1 4.47 12.13 1.22
N THR A 2 3.41 12.67 1.83
CA THR A 2 2.99 14.09 1.66
C THR A 2 4.07 15.12 1.98
N LYS A 3 4.84 14.94 3.07
CA LYS A 3 5.96 15.83 3.43
C LYS A 3 7.11 15.81 2.41
N MET A 4 7.30 14.68 1.72
CA MET A 4 8.31 14.56 0.66
C MET A 4 7.82 15.29 -0.59
N ALA A 5 6.55 15.10 -0.97
CA ALA A 5 5.94 15.84 -2.07
C ALA A 5 6.01 17.38 -1.89
N SER A 6 5.83 17.89 -0.67
CA SER A 6 5.89 19.34 -0.40
C SER A 6 7.30 19.95 -0.49
N ARG A 7 8.35 19.11 -0.48
CA ARG A 7 9.75 19.53 -0.52
C ARG A 7 10.44 19.13 -1.83
N GLU A 8 9.69 18.59 -2.77
CA GLU A 8 10.19 18.07 -4.03
C GLU A 8 10.01 19.11 -5.13
N ASP A 9 11.13 19.51 -5.74
CA ASP A 9 11.17 20.51 -6.81
C ASP A 9 10.87 19.87 -8.18
N ASP A 10 11.18 18.58 -8.35
CA ASP A 10 10.80 17.85 -9.56
C ASP A 10 9.29 17.56 -9.57
N GLU A 11 8.57 18.19 -10.50
CA GLU A 11 7.13 18.07 -10.61
C GLU A 11 6.62 16.63 -10.84
N ARG A 12 7.38 15.82 -11.59
CA ARG A 12 7.01 14.41 -11.83
C ARG A 12 7.18 13.60 -10.56
N LEU A 13 8.28 13.81 -9.84
CA LEU A 13 8.55 13.10 -8.59
C LEU A 13 7.58 13.53 -7.48
N ARG A 14 7.26 14.81 -7.40
CA ARG A 14 6.19 15.35 -6.54
C ARG A 14 4.84 14.70 -6.84
N SER A 15 4.48 14.58 -8.12
CA SER A 15 3.24 13.93 -8.54
C SER A 15 3.22 12.44 -8.17
N ALA A 16 4.34 11.74 -8.34
CA ALA A 16 4.48 10.35 -7.93
C ALA A 16 4.29 10.19 -6.40
N TYR A 17 4.93 11.03 -5.58
CA TYR A 17 4.72 11.03 -4.13
C TYR A 17 3.27 11.31 -3.73
N GLN A 18 2.59 12.23 -4.41
CA GLN A 18 1.17 12.51 -4.15
C GLN A 18 0.28 11.33 -4.52
N SER A 19 0.52 10.69 -5.66
CA SER A 19 -0.20 9.50 -6.12
C SER A 19 -0.03 8.35 -5.14
N CYS A 20 1.21 8.04 -4.72
CA CYS A 20 1.48 7.08 -3.65
C CYS A 20 0.74 7.42 -2.36
N SER A 21 0.80 8.68 -1.92
CA SER A 21 0.08 9.13 -0.72
C SER A 21 -1.42 8.89 -0.80
N LYS A 22 -2.04 9.14 -1.96
CA LYS A 22 -3.46 8.86 -2.19
C LYS A 22 -3.74 7.36 -2.21
N GLY A 23 -2.86 6.57 -2.82
CA GLY A 23 -2.91 5.10 -2.81
C GLY A 23 -2.91 4.54 -1.40
N PHE A 24 -1.95 4.94 -0.56
CA PHE A 24 -1.89 4.50 0.84
C PHE A 24 -3.11 4.91 1.66
N LEU A 25 -3.66 6.12 1.44
CA LEU A 25 -4.92 6.51 2.09
C LEU A 25 -6.11 5.63 1.68
N LYS A 26 -6.15 5.18 0.42
CA LYS A 26 -7.15 4.20 -0.04
C LYS A 26 -6.89 2.83 0.60
N ALA A 27 -5.64 2.36 0.62
CA ALA A 27 -5.26 1.10 1.26
C ALA A 27 -5.71 1.04 2.72
N VAL A 28 -5.48 2.11 3.51
CA VAL A 28 -5.96 2.21 4.90
C VAL A 28 -7.48 2.06 5.00
N LYS A 29 -8.25 2.72 4.12
CA LYS A 29 -9.72 2.59 4.10
C LYS A 29 -10.16 1.17 3.75
N HIS A 30 -9.47 0.50 2.82
CA HIS A 30 -9.73 -0.89 2.48
C HIS A 30 -9.46 -1.81 3.67
N LEU A 31 -8.31 -1.66 4.35
CA LEU A 31 -7.94 -2.47 5.51
C LEU A 31 -8.90 -2.28 6.69
N LEU A 32 -9.38 -1.05 6.95
CA LEU A 32 -10.42 -0.81 7.95
C LEU A 32 -11.72 -1.56 7.63
N LYS A 33 -12.09 -1.66 6.34
CA LYS A 33 -13.25 -2.44 5.90
C LYS A 33 -13.00 -3.94 6.04
N VAL A 34 -11.79 -4.42 5.75
CA VAL A 34 -11.40 -5.83 5.94
C VAL A 34 -11.63 -6.28 7.38
N VAL A 35 -11.29 -5.45 8.38
CA VAL A 35 -11.55 -5.78 9.79
C VAL A 35 -13.03 -6.07 10.07
N SER A 36 -13.94 -5.27 9.49
CA SER A 36 -15.38 -5.52 9.63
C SER A 36 -15.82 -6.79 8.91
N VAL A 37 -15.24 -7.08 7.73
CA VAL A 37 -15.54 -8.29 6.94
C VAL A 37 -15.06 -9.55 7.67
N LEU A 38 -13.88 -9.52 8.28
CA LEU A 38 -13.38 -10.60 9.14
C LEU A 38 -14.33 -10.90 10.31
N LYS A 39 -14.87 -9.87 10.95
CA LYS A 39 -15.85 -10.04 12.05
C LYS A 39 -17.17 -10.66 11.59
N MET A 40 -17.51 -10.51 10.31
CA MET A 40 -18.69 -11.16 9.72
C MET A 40 -18.42 -12.61 9.27
N GLY A 41 -17.16 -13.06 9.33
CA GLY A 41 -16.76 -14.42 8.91
C GLY A 41 -16.68 -14.61 7.40
N ASP A 42 -16.67 -13.53 6.60
CA ASP A 42 -16.54 -13.59 5.15
C ASP A 42 -15.05 -13.52 4.77
N TYR A 43 -14.35 -14.65 4.94
CA TYR A 43 -12.90 -14.72 4.80
C TYR A 43 -12.42 -14.51 3.37
N ASP A 44 -13.13 -15.01 2.36
CA ASP A 44 -12.83 -14.76 0.94
C ASP A 44 -12.78 -13.26 0.63
N LYS A 45 -13.80 -12.52 1.06
CA LYS A 45 -13.87 -11.07 0.83
C LYS A 45 -12.88 -10.30 1.68
N ALA A 46 -12.58 -10.76 2.89
CA ALA A 46 -11.53 -10.17 3.70
C ALA A 46 -10.18 -10.34 3.01
N ASN A 47 -9.91 -11.52 2.46
CA ASN A 47 -8.67 -11.85 1.76
C ASN A 47 -8.50 -11.01 0.50
N ALA A 48 -9.54 -10.94 -0.34
CA ALA A 48 -9.56 -10.06 -1.50
C ALA A 48 -9.33 -8.59 -1.12
N GLY A 49 -9.89 -8.14 0.00
CA GLY A 49 -9.68 -6.78 0.51
C GLY A 49 -8.24 -6.49 0.96
N VAL A 50 -7.53 -7.47 1.55
CA VAL A 50 -6.10 -7.35 1.86
C VAL A 50 -5.29 -7.22 0.57
N MET A 51 -5.56 -8.07 -0.43
CA MET A 51 -4.86 -8.02 -1.72
C MET A 51 -5.07 -6.69 -2.44
N SER A 52 -6.32 -6.19 -2.51
CA SER A 52 -6.59 -4.86 -3.09
C SER A 52 -5.91 -3.72 -2.33
N ALA A 53 -5.69 -3.86 -1.02
CA ALA A 53 -4.96 -2.86 -0.25
C ALA A 53 -3.44 -2.91 -0.56
N LEU A 54 -2.89 -4.11 -0.79
CA LEU A 54 -1.49 -4.32 -1.17
C LEU A 54 -1.19 -3.75 -2.56
N GLU A 55 -2.11 -3.89 -3.52
CA GLU A 55 -1.95 -3.37 -4.89
C GLU A 55 -1.60 -1.87 -4.96
N TYR A 56 -2.08 -1.06 -4.00
CA TYR A 56 -1.74 0.36 -3.95
C TYR A 56 -0.27 0.62 -3.60
N GLU A 57 0.33 -0.23 -2.77
CA GLU A 57 1.75 -0.16 -2.43
C GLU A 57 2.60 -0.64 -3.62
N LEU A 58 2.25 -1.79 -4.21
CA LEU A 58 2.92 -2.32 -5.40
C LEU A 58 2.89 -1.33 -6.56
N SER A 59 1.75 -0.68 -6.80
CA SER A 59 1.60 0.38 -7.81
C SER A 59 2.48 1.59 -7.50
N CYS A 60 2.67 1.92 -6.23
CA CYS A 60 3.59 2.98 -5.82
C CYS A 60 5.04 2.58 -6.12
N GLY A 61 5.46 1.36 -5.78
CA GLY A 61 6.79 0.85 -6.08
C GLY A 61 7.10 0.88 -7.59
N ALA A 62 6.19 0.30 -8.39
CA ALA A 62 6.32 0.23 -9.84
C ALA A 62 6.48 1.61 -10.50
N ALA A 63 5.72 2.61 -10.07
CA ALA A 63 5.84 3.97 -10.61
C ALA A 63 7.23 4.59 -10.39
N PHE A 64 7.90 4.27 -9.28
CA PHE A 64 9.25 4.75 -9.00
C PHE A 64 10.30 3.95 -9.77
N GLU A 65 10.12 2.63 -9.93
CA GLU A 65 10.98 1.79 -10.77
C GLU A 65 10.94 2.23 -12.24
N GLU A 66 9.75 2.43 -12.82
CA GLU A 66 9.57 2.89 -14.21
C GLU A 66 10.22 4.25 -14.46
N SER A 67 10.14 5.15 -13.48
CA SER A 67 10.75 6.49 -13.58
C SER A 67 12.27 6.50 -13.35
N LYS A 68 12.89 5.35 -13.03
CA LYS A 68 14.30 5.20 -12.61
C LYS A 68 14.66 6.10 -11.42
N ARG A 69 13.66 6.56 -10.66
CA ARG A 69 13.85 7.36 -9.44
C ARG A 69 13.83 6.43 -8.25
N LYS A 70 14.64 6.73 -7.23
CA LYS A 70 14.69 5.92 -6.01
C LYS A 70 13.79 6.54 -4.94
N LEU A 71 13.00 5.69 -4.30
CA LEU A 71 12.36 6.04 -3.04
C LEU A 71 13.41 6.16 -1.93
N PRO A 72 13.18 7.02 -0.92
CA PRO A 72 14.04 7.07 0.26
C PRO A 72 14.09 5.72 0.97
N GLY A 73 15.26 5.33 1.49
CA GLY A 73 15.47 3.99 2.05
C GLY A 73 14.49 3.62 3.18
N LEU A 74 14.12 4.58 4.04
CA LEU A 74 13.12 4.36 5.08
C LEU A 74 11.74 4.00 4.49
N VAL A 75 11.35 4.64 3.40
CA VAL A 75 10.07 4.39 2.73
C VAL A 75 10.07 3.01 2.10
N VAL A 76 11.17 2.62 1.45
CA VAL A 76 11.35 1.26 0.91
C VAL A 76 11.25 0.22 2.02
N TYR A 77 11.86 0.49 3.19
CA TYR A 77 11.77 -0.39 4.35
C TYR A 77 10.33 -0.52 4.85
N GLU A 78 9.61 0.59 5.05
CA GLU A 78 8.21 0.58 5.49
C GLU A 78 7.30 -0.15 4.50
N MET A 79 7.52 0.02 3.20
CA MET A 79 6.80 -0.69 2.14
C MET A 79 7.01 -2.21 2.20
N ARG A 80 8.26 -2.67 2.40
CA ARG A 80 8.55 -4.10 2.58
C ARG A 80 7.91 -4.69 3.84
N VAL A 81 7.90 -3.93 4.94
CA VAL A 81 7.22 -4.36 6.17
C VAL A 81 5.72 -4.49 5.90
N TYR A 82 5.12 -3.53 5.19
CA TYR A 82 3.71 -3.58 4.81
C TYR A 82 3.36 -4.77 3.91
N GLU A 83 4.20 -5.07 2.92
CA GLU A 83 4.07 -6.24 2.04
C GLU A 83 4.12 -7.54 2.85
N ALA A 84 5.13 -7.72 3.70
CA ALA A 84 5.28 -8.91 4.54
C ALA A 84 4.09 -9.11 5.50
N LEU A 85 3.54 -8.02 6.05
CA LEU A 85 2.35 -8.07 6.90
C LEU A 85 1.08 -8.41 6.10
N SER A 86 0.95 -7.88 4.89
CA SER A 86 -0.15 -8.19 3.97
C SER A 86 -0.14 -9.67 3.57
N GLU A 87 1.03 -10.22 3.24
CA GLU A 87 1.19 -11.65 2.96
C GLU A 87 0.87 -12.53 4.17
N ALA A 88 1.33 -12.13 5.36
CA ALA A 88 1.01 -12.85 6.59
C ALA A 88 -0.49 -12.85 6.86
N ALA A 89 -1.16 -11.71 6.69
CA ALA A 89 -2.61 -11.61 6.81
C ALA A 89 -3.32 -12.51 5.79
N PHE A 90 -2.92 -12.48 4.52
CA PHE A 90 -3.45 -13.38 3.48
C PHE A 90 -3.39 -14.84 3.93
N ARG A 91 -2.21 -15.32 4.35
CA ARG A 91 -2.00 -16.72 4.77
C ARG A 91 -2.78 -17.10 6.03
N ILE A 92 -3.10 -16.15 6.90
CA ILE A 92 -3.92 -16.41 8.10
C ILE A 92 -5.38 -16.51 7.70
N ILE A 93 -5.87 -15.60 6.86
CA ILE A 93 -7.27 -15.55 6.44
C ILE A 93 -7.63 -16.76 5.57
N ASP A 94 -6.75 -17.14 4.63
CA ASP A 94 -6.92 -18.27 3.70
C ASP A 94 -7.04 -19.66 4.38
N ARG A 95 -6.79 -19.73 5.69
CA ARG A 95 -6.97 -20.96 6.48
C ARG A 95 -8.41 -21.19 6.94
N PHE A 96 -9.29 -20.19 6.82
CA PHE A 96 -10.66 -20.21 7.31
C PHE A 96 -11.65 -20.05 6.15
#